data_AF-A0A1I3ZIV3-F1
#
_entry.id   AF-A0A1I3ZIV3-F1
#
_cell.length_a   1.000
_cell.length_b   1.000
_cell.length_c   1.000
_cell.angle_alpha   90.00
_cell.angle_beta   90.00
_cell.angle_gamma   90.00
#
_symmetry.space_group_name_H-M   'P 1'
#
loop_
_entity.id
_entity.type
_entity.pdbx_description
1 polymer ?
#
loop_
_entity_poly.entity_id
_entity_poly.type
_entity_poly.pdbx_seq_one_letter_code
_entity_poly.pdbx_strand_id
1 'polypeptide(L)'
;MNAVVGLEDITKKIRDTLNEVVDENISEISDDDLFVEDLGINSISIVQLFLTCEESYGIELTEEMKLAEPISINILAEKVYRKINESA
;
A
#
# COMPACT_ATOMS: atom_id res chain seq x y z
N MET A 1 15.77 -6.42 19.01
CA MET A 1 15.49 -7.13 17.75
C MET A 1 15.02 -6.07 16.77
N ASN A 2 15.87 -5.56 15.88
CA ASN A 2 15.37 -4.81 14.72
C ASN A 2 14.90 -5.87 13.74
N ALA A 3 13.59 -6.11 13.70
CA ALA A 3 13.02 -6.91 12.63
C ALA A 3 13.29 -6.15 11.33
N VAL A 4 14.10 -6.74 10.45
CA VAL A 4 14.20 -6.27 9.07
C VAL A 4 12.84 -6.58 8.46
N VAL A 5 12.02 -5.56 8.27
CA VAL A 5 10.70 -5.71 7.66
C VAL A 5 10.90 -6.15 6.21
N GLY A 6 10.42 -7.35 5.87
CA GLY A 6 10.52 -7.89 4.52
C GLY A 6 9.45 -7.32 3.59
N LEU A 7 9.71 -7.35 2.28
CA LEU A 7 8.74 -6.95 1.25
C LEU A 7 7.44 -7.77 1.35
N GLU A 8 7.54 -9.06 1.69
CA GLU A 8 6.38 -9.94 1.91
C GLU A 8 5.52 -9.49 3.09
N ASP A 9 6.14 -9.04 4.19
CA ASP A 9 5.42 -8.52 5.36
C ASP A 9 4.66 -7.24 5.01
N ILE A 10 5.29 -6.35 4.21
CA ILE A 10 4.67 -5.11 3.74
C ILE A 10 3.50 -5.40 2.82
N THR A 11 3.69 -6.30 1.85
CA THR A 11 2.64 -6.73 0.91
C THR A 11 1.43 -7.28 1.65
N LYS A 12 1.66 -8.16 2.62
CA LYS A 12 0.60 -8.71 3.47
C LYS A 12 -0.13 -7.62 4.24
N LYS A 13 0.60 -6.69 4.88
CA LYS A 13 0.00 -5.59 5.63
C LYS A 13 -0.85 -4.66 4.76
N ILE A 14 -0.37 -4.34 3.55
CA ILE A 14 -1.13 -3.53 2.59
C ILE A 14 -2.41 -4.26 2.19
N ARG A 15 -2.34 -5.56 1.88
CA ARG A 15 -3.52 -6.38 1.54
C ARG A 15 -4.55 -6.40 2.67
N ASP A 16 -4.10 -6.64 3.90
CA ASP A 16 -4.96 -6.66 5.08
C ASP A 16 -5.62 -5.30 5.29
N THR A 17 -4.85 -4.21 5.17
CA THR A 17 -5.39 -2.85 5.27
C THR A 17 -6.38 -2.57 4.16
N LEU A 18 -6.08 -2.94 2.92
CA LEU A 18 -6.95 -2.73 1.78
C LEU A 18 -8.31 -3.43 1.96
N ASN A 19 -8.31 -4.66 2.46
CA ASN A 19 -9.54 -5.39 2.82
C ASN A 19 -10.34 -4.71 3.95
N GLU A 20 -9.69 -3.94 4.84
CA GLU A 20 -10.37 -3.17 5.87
C GLU A 20 -10.96 -1.85 5.33
N VAL A 21 -10.30 -1.20 4.37
CA VAL A 21 -10.78 0.08 3.79
C VAL A 21 -11.76 -0.10 2.64
N VAL A 22 -11.76 -1.26 2.00
CA VAL A 22 -12.63 -1.59 0.86
C VAL A 22 -13.77 -2.47 1.37
N ASP A 23 -14.98 -1.90 1.42
CA ASP A 23 -16.21 -2.54 1.90
C ASP A 23 -16.78 -3.57 0.90
N GLU A 24 -16.08 -3.81 -0.21
CA GLU A 24 -16.50 -4.76 -1.23
C GLU A 24 -15.96 -6.16 -0.89
N ASN A 25 -16.80 -7.19 -1.06
CA ASN A 25 -16.42 -8.59 -0.93
C ASN A 25 -15.48 -8.99 -2.09
N ILE A 26 -14.30 -8.37 -2.18
CA ILE A 26 -13.27 -8.74 -3.15
C ILE A 26 -12.58 -9.97 -2.59
N SER A 27 -13.22 -11.14 -2.79
CA SER A 27 -12.75 -12.40 -2.23
C SER A 27 -11.38 -12.82 -2.77
N GLU A 28 -10.91 -12.19 -3.85
CA GLU A 28 -9.61 -12.45 -4.49
C GLU A 28 -9.04 -11.13 -5.05
N ILE A 29 -8.37 -10.33 -4.22
CA ILE A 29 -7.50 -9.24 -4.69
C ILE A 29 -6.15 -9.84 -5.07
N SER A 30 -5.74 -9.70 -6.33
CA SER A 30 -4.37 -9.98 -6.76
C SER A 30 -3.44 -8.84 -6.35
N ASP A 31 -2.19 -9.16 -6.04
CA ASP A 31 -1.21 -8.14 -5.65
C ASP A 31 -0.81 -7.19 -6.79
N ASP A 32 -1.13 -7.58 -8.03
CA ASP A 32 -0.92 -6.83 -9.25
C ASP A 32 -2.15 -6.05 -9.72
N ASP A 33 -3.33 -6.25 -9.10
CA ASP A 33 -4.54 -5.53 -9.48
C ASP A 33 -4.36 -4.04 -9.22
N LEU A 34 -4.67 -3.22 -10.23
CA LEU A 34 -4.58 -1.78 -10.14
C LEU A 34 -5.75 -1.24 -9.32
N PHE A 35 -5.42 -0.43 -8.31
CA PHE A 35 -6.39 0.05 -7.34
C PHE A 35 -7.56 0.78 -7.99
N VAL A 36 -7.29 1.62 -8.98
CA VAL A 36 -8.35 2.38 -9.67
C VAL A 36 -8.94 1.59 -10.83
N GLU A 37 -8.10 0.99 -11.68
CA GLU A 37 -8.54 0.42 -12.97
C GLU A 37 -9.22 -0.95 -12.80
N ASP A 38 -8.66 -1.82 -11.95
CA ASP A 38 -9.14 -3.19 -11.78
C ASP A 38 -10.06 -3.31 -10.56
N LEU A 39 -9.69 -2.65 -9.44
CA LEU A 39 -10.42 -2.75 -8.17
C LEU A 39 -11.45 -1.62 -7.95
N GLY A 40 -11.46 -0.58 -8.79
CA GLY A 40 -12.41 0.53 -8.66
C GLY A 40 -12.32 1.31 -7.34
N ILE A 41 -11.20 1.20 -6.63
CA ILE A 41 -10.99 1.84 -5.33
C ILE A 41 -10.95 3.36 -5.52
N ASN A 42 -11.72 4.05 -4.70
CA ASN A 42 -11.79 5.50 -4.74
C ASN A 42 -10.49 6.15 -4.23
N SER A 43 -10.23 7.38 -4.66
CA SER A 43 -9.02 8.13 -4.28
C SER A 43 -8.89 8.38 -2.77
N ILE A 44 -10.00 8.48 -2.03
CA ILE A 44 -9.99 8.70 -0.57
C ILE A 44 -9.46 7.46 0.15
N SER A 45 -9.91 6.26 -0.25
CA SER A 45 -9.42 4.99 0.26
C SER A 45 -7.94 4.78 -0.08
N ILE A 46 -7.50 5.18 -1.27
CA ILE A 46 -6.07 5.15 -1.64
C ILE A 46 -5.26 6.08 -0.73
N VAL A 47 -5.71 7.32 -0.50
CA VAL A 47 -5.05 8.24 0.43
C VAL A 47 -4.96 7.64 1.84
N GLN A 48 -6.06 7.06 2.33
CA GLN A 48 -6.10 6.44 3.66
C GLN A 48 -5.12 5.25 3.77
N LEU A 49 -5.01 4.43 2.72
CA LEU A 49 -4.06 3.33 2.67
C LEU A 49 -2.61 3.82 2.76
N PHE A 50 -2.28 4.90 2.06
CA PHE A 50 -0.96 5.54 2.11
C PHE A 50 -0.65 6.06 3.52
N LEU A 51 -1.55 6.84 4.11
CA LEU A 51 -1.40 7.37 5.47
C LEU A 51 -1.20 6.24 6.49
N THR A 52 -1.95 5.14 6.35
CA THR A 52 -1.82 3.98 7.23
C THR A 52 -0.44 3.32 7.11
N CYS A 53 0.14 3.28 5.91
CA CYS A 53 1.50 2.78 5.69
C CYS A 53 2.55 3.73 6.30
N GLU A 54 2.39 5.05 6.13
CA GLU A 54 3.25 6.06 6.74
C GLU A 54 3.29 5.91 8.27
N GLU A 55 2.13 5.81 8.91
CA GLU A 55 2.01 5.62 10.36
C GLU A 55 2.60 4.28 10.82
N SER A 56 2.37 3.19 10.06
CA SER A 56 2.83 1.85 10.43
C SER A 56 4.35 1.70 10.38
N TYR A 57 5.01 2.39 9.44
CA TYR A 57 6.44 2.23 9.18
C TYR A 57 7.28 3.46 9.52
N GLY A 58 6.65 4.58 9.90
CA GLY A 58 7.35 5.83 10.23
C GLY A 58 8.02 6.47 9.02
N ILE A 59 7.36 6.44 7.85
CA ILE A 59 7.89 6.96 6.58
C ILE A 59 6.98 8.04 5.99
N GLU A 60 7.48 8.82 5.03
CA GLU A 60 6.71 9.80 4.26
C GLU A 60 6.58 9.32 2.80
N LEU A 61 5.37 8.97 2.37
CA LEU A 61 5.00 8.45 1.05
C LEU A 61 4.05 9.37 0.28
N THR A 62 3.22 10.13 0.98
CA THR A 62 2.18 10.98 0.40
C THR A 62 2.75 12.07 -0.51
N GLU A 63 3.98 12.51 -0.27
CA GLU A 63 4.71 13.41 -1.19
C GLU A 63 4.97 12.77 -2.57
N GLU A 64 5.13 11.45 -2.62
CA GLU A 64 5.37 10.68 -3.85
C GLU A 64 4.07 10.12 -4.45
N MET A 65 2.91 10.39 -3.82
CA MET A 65 1.62 9.88 -4.24
C MET A 65 1.11 10.65 -5.45
N LYS A 66 0.99 9.95 -6.58
CA LYS A 66 0.35 10.45 -7.79
C LYS A 66 -0.82 9.56 -8.13
N LEU A 67 -2.02 10.02 -7.79
CA LEU A 67 -3.27 9.26 -8.01
C LEU A 67 -3.58 8.95 -9.49
N ALA A 68 -2.91 9.63 -10.42
CA ALA A 68 -3.01 9.37 -11.85
C ALA A 68 -2.05 8.27 -12.34
N GLU A 69 -1.07 7.86 -11.53
CA GLU A 69 -0.19 6.74 -11.86
C GLU A 69 -0.84 5.43 -11.41
N PRO A 70 -0.65 4.33 -12.19
CA PRO A 70 -1.15 3.02 -11.80
C PRO A 70 -0.46 2.56 -10.51
N ILE A 71 -1.26 2.11 -9.53
CA ILE A 71 -0.79 1.60 -8.25
C ILE A 71 -1.50 0.28 -7.95
N SER A 72 -0.73 -0.70 -7.51
CA SER A 72 -1.17 -2.00 -6.98
C SER A 72 -0.54 -2.25 -5.61
N ILE A 73 -0.87 -3.39 -4.98
CA ILE A 73 -0.26 -3.80 -3.71
C ILE A 73 1.26 -3.92 -3.87
N ASN A 74 1.73 -4.60 -4.92
CA ASN A 74 3.16 -4.78 -5.18
C ASN A 74 3.88 -3.45 -5.36
N ILE A 75 3.33 -2.53 -6.17
CA ILE A 75 3.92 -1.22 -6.41
C ILE A 75 4.01 -0.41 -5.12
N LEU A 76 2.96 -0.41 -4.30
CA LEU A 76 2.97 0.29 -3.01
C LEU A 76 3.96 -0.36 -2.04
N ALA A 77 4.01 -1.69 -1.99
CA ALA A 77 4.95 -2.41 -1.13
C ALA A 77 6.40 -2.10 -1.48
N GLU A 78 6.74 -2.04 -2.77
CA GLU A 78 8.06 -1.65 -3.23
C GLU A 78 8.41 -0.20 -2.85
N LYS A 79 7.47 0.73 -3.00
CA LYS A 79 7.66 2.14 -2.60
C LYS A 79 7.91 2.25 -1.09
N VAL A 80 7.10 1.58 -0.27
CA VAL A 80 7.25 1.50 1.19
C VAL A 80 8.62 0.91 1.55
N TYR A 81 8.95 -0.25 0.98
CA TYR A 81 10.21 -0.94 1.26
C TYR A 81 11.42 -0.08 0.90
N ARG A 82 11.42 0.55 -0.28
CA ARG A 82 12.47 1.48 -0.69
C ARG A 82 12.61 2.62 0.33
N LYS A 83 11.50 3.24 0.74
CA LYS A 83 11.52 4.39 1.64
C LYS A 83 12.05 4.04 3.04
N ILE A 84 11.69 2.87 3.56
CA ILE A 84 12.22 2.34 4.82
C ILE A 84 13.74 2.21 4.73
N ASN A 85 14.28 1.69 3.62
CA ASN A 85 15.71 1.47 3.43
C ASN A 85 16.49 2.75 3.07
N GLU A 86 15.86 3.76 2.48
CA GLU A 86 16.45 5.09 2.26
C GLU A 86 16.57 5.91 3.55
N SER A 87 15.71 5.62 4.54
CA SER A 87 15.63 6.33 5.81
C SER A 87 16.36 5.61 6.96
N ALA A 88 17.03 4.48 6.68
CA ALA A 88 17.74 3.62 7.63
C ALA A 88 19.25 3.89 7.72
#